data_AF-A0A6N9NU93-F1
#
_entry.id   AF-A0A6N9NU93-F1
#
_cell.length_a   1.000
_cell.length_b   1.000
_cell.length_c   1.000
_cell.angle_alpha   90.00
_cell.angle_beta   90.00
_cell.angle_gamma   90.00
#
_symmetry.space_group_name_H-M   'P 1'
#
loop_
_entity.id
_entity.type
_entity.pdbx_description
1 polymer ?
#
loop_
_entity_poly.entity_id
_entity_poly.type
_entity_poly.pdbx_seq_one_letter_code
_entity_poly.pdbx_strand_id
1 'polypeptide(L)'
;MYIDEFTYRQIMNERYYEYHHYKDLNPPAVDFHQHAFYEIYIFLSGDVNYTIEGRNYKLRPGDILLTNNSDIHRPEITPSRHPYERIVIWLDDNFFNRLRDIGEDLTACFQDATNRDYRLFRPNETQFLRIQSACRTIEQERTSNKLGNQVMAYSSVMEILVLLSRAYYEISDSAQHDVTENEQINQVVTYINSHYDQDLNLDHLAEHFYLSKYHLSHQFKHFTGLSLYQFIMKKRLTIARNMLIYGKSATEACSECGFSDYSNFLKAFKREFGEKPSEFIKK
;
A
#
# COMPACT_ATOMS: atom_id res chain seq x y z
N MET A 1 -2.23 25.98 4.78
CA MET A 1 -2.30 24.53 4.59
C MET A 1 -3.66 24.08 5.05
N TYR A 2 -4.45 23.49 4.15
CA TYR A 2 -5.69 22.85 4.53
C TYR A 2 -5.32 21.48 5.12
N ILE A 3 -5.80 21.18 6.32
CA ILE A 3 -5.60 19.90 7.01
C ILE A 3 -6.92 19.14 6.94
N ASP A 4 -6.87 17.94 6.38
CA ASP A 4 -8.01 17.03 6.28
C ASP A 4 -8.32 16.38 7.64
N GLU A 5 -9.61 16.10 7.86
CA GLU A 5 -10.03 15.22 8.95
C GLU A 5 -9.74 13.76 8.55
N PHE A 6 -9.11 13.00 9.44
CA PHE A 6 -8.76 11.61 9.15
C PHE A 6 -10.02 10.74 8.96
N THR A 7 -9.96 9.85 7.96
CA THR A 7 -11.01 8.87 7.69
C THR A 7 -10.44 7.46 7.67
N TYR A 8 -11.19 6.50 8.21
CA TYR A 8 -10.86 5.07 8.16
C TYR A 8 -11.18 4.42 6.81
N ARG A 9 -11.63 5.21 5.84
CA ARG A 9 -12.04 4.75 4.52
C ARG A 9 -10.84 4.15 3.78
N GLN A 10 -11.05 3.00 3.15
CA GLN A 10 -10.06 2.28 2.32
C GLN A 10 -10.57 2.11 0.88
N ILE A 11 -11.34 3.08 0.41
CA ILE A 11 -11.95 3.15 -0.93
C ILE A 11 -11.80 4.57 -1.46
N MET A 12 -11.57 4.70 -2.77
CA MET A 12 -11.57 6.00 -3.45
C MET A 12 -13.00 6.38 -3.85
N ASN A 13 -13.32 7.66 -3.73
CA ASN A 13 -14.52 8.31 -4.24
C ASN A 13 -14.22 9.03 -5.55
N GLU A 14 -12.99 9.52 -5.71
CA GLU A 14 -12.55 10.17 -6.94
C GLU A 14 -12.05 9.16 -7.97
N ARG A 15 -12.31 9.42 -9.24
CA ARG A 15 -12.02 8.48 -10.33
C ARG A 15 -10.52 8.28 -10.62
N TYR A 16 -9.69 9.26 -10.30
CA TYR A 16 -8.30 9.28 -10.75
C TYR A 16 -7.32 9.32 -9.58
N TYR A 17 -7.46 10.31 -8.71
CA TYR A 17 -6.59 10.44 -7.56
C TYR A 17 -7.34 11.07 -6.40
N GLU A 18 -6.83 10.83 -5.19
CA GLU A 18 -7.18 11.61 -4.01
C GLU A 18 -5.90 12.09 -3.32
N TYR A 19 -5.99 13.27 -2.72
CA TYR A 19 -4.89 13.88 -1.97
C TYR A 19 -5.41 14.25 -0.59
N HIS A 20 -4.71 13.78 0.44
CA HIS A 20 -5.05 14.05 1.83
C HIS A 20 -3.82 14.54 2.59
N HIS A 21 -3.96 15.62 3.35
CA HIS A 21 -2.95 16.09 4.29
C HIS A 21 -3.51 15.98 5.72
N TYR A 22 -3.03 15.00 6.47
CA TYR A 22 -3.47 14.75 7.84
C TYR A 22 -2.45 15.27 8.85
N LYS A 23 -2.96 15.81 9.96
CA LYS A 23 -2.15 16.25 11.10
C LYS A 23 -2.89 15.97 12.42
N ASP A 24 -2.57 14.82 13.02
CA ASP A 24 -3.28 14.31 14.17
C ASP A 24 -2.46 14.51 15.46
N LEU A 25 -3.00 15.25 16.43
CA LEU A 25 -2.43 15.32 17.79
C LEU A 25 -2.68 14.03 18.57
N ASN A 26 -3.85 13.42 18.36
CA ASN A 26 -4.23 12.14 18.90
C ASN A 26 -4.40 11.18 17.72
N PRO A 27 -3.33 10.47 17.31
CA PRO A 27 -3.36 9.68 16.10
C PRO A 27 -4.39 8.55 16.18
N PRO A 28 -5.11 8.26 15.08
CA PRO A 28 -6.07 7.17 15.01
C PRO A 28 -5.36 5.81 15.07
N ALA A 29 -6.06 4.80 15.59
CA ALA A 29 -5.58 3.42 15.53
C ALA A 29 -6.04 2.78 14.22
N VAL A 30 -5.11 2.49 13.32
CA VAL A 30 -5.39 1.88 12.01
C VAL A 30 -4.91 0.43 12.02
N ASP A 31 -5.79 -0.50 11.65
CA ASP A 31 -5.45 -1.92 11.58
C ASP A 31 -4.93 -2.32 10.18
N PHE A 32 -4.53 -3.58 10.01
CA PHE A 32 -4.08 -4.12 8.72
C PHE A 32 -5.15 -3.99 7.64
N HIS A 33 -4.78 -3.34 6.55
CA HIS A 33 -5.66 -3.07 5.43
C HIS A 33 -4.95 -3.26 4.08
N GLN A 34 -5.77 -3.16 3.04
CA GLN A 34 -5.40 -3.22 1.65
C GLN A 34 -6.44 -2.43 0.86
N HIS A 35 -6.02 -1.87 -0.26
CA HIS A 35 -6.90 -1.10 -1.14
C HIS A 35 -6.57 -1.41 -2.61
N ALA A 36 -7.49 -1.10 -3.53
CA ALA A 36 -7.39 -1.45 -4.95
C ALA A 36 -6.64 -0.42 -5.80
N PHE A 37 -6.15 0.63 -5.17
CA PHE A 37 -5.38 1.72 -5.77
C PHE A 37 -3.94 1.69 -5.25
N TYR A 38 -3.05 2.47 -5.87
CA TYR A 38 -1.70 2.71 -5.37
C TYR A 38 -1.73 3.80 -4.31
N GLU A 39 -0.87 3.71 -3.30
CA GLU A 39 -0.72 4.74 -2.27
C GLU A 39 0.73 5.26 -2.24
N ILE A 40 0.86 6.58 -2.26
CA ILE A 40 2.08 7.30 -1.92
C ILE A 40 1.87 7.90 -0.54
N TYR A 41 2.70 7.47 0.40
CA TYR A 41 2.67 7.96 1.76
C TYR A 41 3.94 8.78 2.02
N ILE A 42 3.78 10.07 2.33
CA ILE A 42 4.88 11.01 2.61
C ILE A 42 4.83 11.38 4.09
N PHE A 43 5.88 10.99 4.83
CA PHE A 43 5.94 11.23 6.26
C PHE A 43 6.54 12.61 6.59
N LEU A 44 5.84 13.42 7.39
CA LEU A 44 6.26 14.79 7.71
C LEU A 44 6.67 14.98 9.17
N SER A 45 5.99 14.33 10.13
CA SER A 45 6.29 14.43 11.56
C SER A 45 5.59 13.33 12.36
N GLY A 46 6.13 12.99 13.53
CA GLY A 46 5.56 12.07 14.50
C GLY A 46 6.50 10.90 14.81
N ASP A 47 5.95 9.84 15.40
CA ASP A 47 6.64 8.57 15.61
C ASP A 47 5.75 7.44 15.06
N VAL A 48 6.20 6.80 13.99
CA VAL A 48 5.47 5.71 13.33
C VAL A 48 6.44 4.61 12.88
N ASN A 49 6.06 3.37 13.15
CA ASN A 49 6.54 2.21 12.43
C ASN A 49 5.50 1.85 11.39
N TYR A 50 5.92 1.52 10.17
CA TYR A 50 4.99 1.11 9.12
C TYR A 50 5.29 -0.33 8.74
N THR A 51 4.29 -1.20 8.81
CA THR A 51 4.41 -2.60 8.37
C THR A 51 3.85 -2.71 6.95
N ILE A 52 4.65 -3.21 6.00
CA ILE A 52 4.18 -3.56 4.65
C ILE A 52 4.71 -4.93 4.30
N GLU A 53 3.82 -5.89 4.02
CA GLU A 53 4.16 -7.26 3.60
C GLU A 53 5.20 -7.93 4.54
N GLY A 54 5.06 -7.71 5.85
CA GLY A 54 5.95 -8.32 6.86
C GLY A 54 7.21 -7.55 7.22
N ARG A 55 7.55 -6.49 6.49
CA ARG A 55 8.68 -5.61 6.80
C ARG A 55 8.24 -4.41 7.60
N ASN A 56 9.02 -4.05 8.62
CA ASN A 56 8.72 -2.96 9.53
C ASN A 56 9.69 -1.80 9.32
N TYR A 57 9.18 -0.69 8.77
CA TYR A 57 9.93 0.52 8.45
C TYR A 57 9.81 1.53 9.59
N LYS A 58 10.92 1.90 10.23
CA LYS A 58 10.92 3.03 11.19
C LYS A 58 11.04 4.33 10.40
N LEU A 59 9.96 5.09 10.30
CA LEU A 59 9.95 6.27 9.44
C LEU A 59 10.64 7.48 10.08
N ARG A 60 11.28 8.28 9.24
CA ARG A 60 11.88 9.58 9.54
C ARG A 60 11.24 10.66 8.67
N PRO A 61 11.08 11.91 9.16
CA PRO A 61 10.56 13.00 8.34
C PRO A 61 11.27 13.09 6.98
N GLY A 62 10.49 13.13 5.90
CA GLY A 62 11.00 13.09 4.53
C GLY A 62 10.93 11.70 3.87
N ASP A 63 10.63 10.66 4.63
CA ASP A 63 10.44 9.30 4.11
C ASP A 63 9.20 9.17 3.26
N ILE A 64 9.34 8.37 2.19
CA ILE A 64 8.25 8.08 1.28
C ILE A 64 8.09 6.57 1.13
N LEU A 65 6.87 6.09 1.34
CA LEU A 65 6.49 4.71 1.07
C LEU A 65 5.67 4.65 -0.23
N LEU A 66 6.00 3.67 -1.08
CA LEU A 66 5.24 3.33 -2.28
C LEU A 66 4.51 2.01 -2.04
N THR A 67 3.20 2.08 -1.85
CA THR A 67 2.37 0.90 -1.57
C THR A 67 1.60 0.49 -2.82
N ASN A 68 1.74 -0.77 -3.21
CA ASN A 68 1.04 -1.31 -4.38
C ASN A 68 -0.43 -1.66 -4.04
N ASN A 69 -1.28 -1.85 -5.05
CA ASN A 69 -2.71 -2.17 -4.91
C ASN A 69 -3.03 -3.59 -4.38
N SER A 70 -2.00 -4.32 -3.96
CA SER A 70 -2.10 -5.67 -3.40
C SER A 70 -1.27 -5.87 -2.13
N ASP A 71 -0.62 -4.80 -1.67
CA ASP A 71 0.20 -4.82 -0.46
C ASP A 71 -0.69 -4.75 0.79
N ILE A 72 -0.51 -5.70 1.71
CA ILE A 72 -1.10 -5.67 3.04
C ILE A 72 -0.22 -4.82 3.94
N HIS A 73 -0.82 -3.82 4.59
CA HIS A 73 -0.03 -2.87 5.35
C HIS A 73 -0.78 -2.25 6.53
N ARG A 74 0.00 -1.67 7.46
CA ARG A 74 -0.50 -1.04 8.69
C ARG A 74 0.50 -0.01 9.23
N PRO A 75 0.06 1.21 9.58
CA PRO A 75 0.85 2.11 10.40
C PRO A 75 0.66 1.80 11.90
N GLU A 76 1.76 1.62 12.62
CA GLU A 76 1.83 1.55 14.08
C GLU A 76 2.35 2.86 14.63
N ILE A 77 1.42 3.73 15.03
CA ILE A 77 1.72 5.10 15.44
C ILE A 77 1.94 5.13 16.94
N THR A 78 3.12 5.61 17.36
CA THR A 78 3.44 5.79 18.78
C THR A 78 3.02 7.21 19.19
N PRO A 79 2.13 7.37 20.19
CA PRO A 79 1.77 8.69 20.70
C PRO A 79 3.01 9.46 21.15
N SER A 80 3.16 10.69 20.67
CA SER A 80 4.32 11.54 20.93
C SER A 80 3.89 12.99 21.18
N ARG A 81 4.84 13.85 21.59
CA ARG A 81 4.59 15.30 21.70
C ARG A 81 4.48 15.99 20.34
N HIS A 82 5.01 15.39 19.30
CA HIS A 82 4.92 15.91 17.94
C HIS A 82 3.68 15.32 17.25
N PRO A 83 2.87 16.16 16.57
CA PRO A 83 1.72 15.67 15.84
C PRO A 83 2.16 14.67 14.76
N TYR A 84 1.31 13.66 14.54
CA TYR A 84 1.46 12.72 13.44
C TYR A 84 0.99 13.38 12.15
N GLU A 85 1.93 13.84 11.33
CA GLU A 85 1.70 14.64 10.13
C GLU A 85 2.21 13.90 8.90
N ARG A 86 1.37 13.84 7.87
CA ARG A 86 1.63 13.08 6.65
C ARG A 86 0.77 13.57 5.49
N ILE A 87 1.27 13.32 4.29
CA ILE A 87 0.50 13.44 3.06
C ILE A 87 0.28 12.04 2.50
N VAL A 88 -0.95 11.75 2.09
CA VAL A 88 -1.33 10.48 1.46
C VAL A 88 -1.94 10.79 0.11
N ILE A 89 -1.40 10.19 -0.94
CA ILE A 89 -1.90 10.33 -2.31
C ILE A 89 -2.35 8.95 -2.79
N TRP A 90 -3.62 8.80 -3.09
CA TRP A 90 -4.19 7.59 -3.67
C TRP A 90 -4.33 7.75 -5.17
N LEU A 91 -3.97 6.71 -5.92
CA LEU A 91 -3.92 6.73 -7.38
C LEU A 91 -4.59 5.49 -7.95
N ASP A 92 -5.66 5.69 -8.69
CA ASP A 92 -6.38 4.63 -9.40
C ASP A 92 -5.63 4.22 -10.69
N ASP A 93 -5.82 2.99 -11.16
CA ASP A 93 -5.24 2.54 -12.43
C ASP A 93 -5.64 3.44 -13.61
N ASN A 94 -6.86 4.02 -13.59
CA ASN A 94 -7.30 4.95 -14.60
C ASN A 94 -6.46 6.23 -14.67
N PHE A 95 -5.79 6.62 -13.57
CA PHE A 95 -4.83 7.72 -13.59
C PHE A 95 -3.59 7.33 -14.40
N PHE A 96 -3.01 6.16 -14.11
CA PHE A 96 -1.82 5.67 -14.83
C PHE A 96 -2.11 5.36 -16.30
N ASN A 97 -3.29 4.84 -16.64
CA ASN A 97 -3.69 4.61 -18.03
C ASN A 97 -3.60 5.89 -18.87
N ARG A 98 -4.03 7.04 -18.35
CA ARG A 98 -3.89 8.33 -19.04
C ARG A 98 -2.43 8.75 -19.22
N LEU A 99 -1.55 8.38 -18.29
CA LEU A 99 -0.13 8.71 -18.38
C LEU A 99 0.62 7.84 -19.40
N ARG A 100 0.23 6.58 -19.53
CA ARG A 100 0.78 5.66 -20.53
C ARG A 100 0.55 6.14 -21.97
N ASP A 101 -0.53 6.88 -22.21
CA ASP A 101 -0.80 7.47 -23.53
C ASP A 101 0.21 8.57 -23.92
N ILE A 102 0.91 9.17 -22.95
CA ILE A 102 1.81 10.31 -23.16
C ILE A 102 3.28 10.00 -22.83
N GLY A 103 3.59 8.87 -22.20
CA GLY A 103 4.94 8.56 -21.74
C GLY A 103 5.09 7.17 -21.13
N GLU A 104 6.12 7.01 -20.31
CA GLU A 104 6.46 5.74 -19.65
C GLU A 104 5.45 5.34 -18.57
N ASP A 105 5.40 4.04 -18.27
CA ASP A 105 4.56 3.51 -17.21
C ASP A 105 5.12 3.86 -15.83
N LEU A 106 4.56 4.89 -15.20
CA LEU A 106 4.96 5.31 -13.86
C LEU A 106 4.50 4.35 -12.74
N THR A 107 3.72 3.30 -13.03
CA THR A 107 3.52 2.21 -12.06
C THR A 107 4.80 1.40 -11.84
N ALA A 108 5.80 1.52 -12.72
CA ALA A 108 7.03 0.77 -12.65
C ALA A 108 7.79 0.94 -11.32
N CYS A 109 7.81 2.13 -10.71
CA CYS A 109 8.49 2.32 -9.43
C CYS A 109 7.78 1.60 -8.27
N PHE A 110 6.45 1.50 -8.30
CA PHE A 110 5.69 0.70 -7.34
C PHE A 110 5.94 -0.80 -7.54
N GLN A 111 5.97 -1.24 -8.81
CA GLN A 111 6.26 -2.64 -9.15
C GLN A 111 7.69 -3.03 -8.76
N ASP A 112 8.68 -2.19 -9.06
CA ASP A 112 10.07 -2.43 -8.66
C ASP A 112 10.22 -2.45 -7.13
N ALA A 113 9.53 -1.54 -6.42
CA ALA A 113 9.47 -1.56 -4.95
C ALA A 113 8.85 -2.86 -4.40
N THR A 114 7.80 -3.38 -5.03
CA THR A 114 7.24 -4.71 -4.72
C THR A 114 8.24 -5.83 -5.01
N ASN A 115 8.93 -5.80 -6.17
CA ASN A 115 9.83 -6.86 -6.62
C ASN A 115 11.11 -6.95 -5.79
N ARG A 116 11.65 -5.79 -5.37
CA ARG A 116 12.76 -5.72 -4.40
C ARG A 116 12.31 -6.00 -2.97
N ASP A 117 11.01 -6.17 -2.79
CA ASP A 117 10.34 -6.34 -1.51
C ASP A 117 10.64 -5.19 -0.54
N TYR A 118 10.86 -3.97 -1.06
CA TYR A 118 11.31 -2.82 -0.29
C TYR A 118 10.58 -1.54 -0.76
N ARG A 119 9.67 -1.02 0.08
CA ARG A 119 8.73 0.05 -0.28
C ARG A 119 9.15 1.46 0.12
N LEU A 120 10.17 1.57 0.97
CA LEU A 120 10.68 2.84 1.47
C LEU A 120 11.72 3.41 0.52
N PHE A 121 11.71 4.72 0.32
CA PHE A 121 12.86 5.42 -0.21
C PHE A 121 12.94 6.82 0.40
N ARG A 122 14.15 7.40 0.36
CA ARG A 122 14.43 8.70 0.99
C ARG A 122 15.02 9.64 -0.06
N PRO A 123 14.22 10.57 -0.62
CA PRO A 123 14.75 11.58 -1.51
C PRO A 123 15.77 12.46 -0.79
N ASN A 124 16.75 12.97 -1.52
CA ASN A 124 17.65 14.00 -0.98
C ASN A 124 16.89 15.31 -0.73
N GLU A 125 17.50 16.23 0.01
CA GLU A 125 16.86 17.49 0.42
C GLU A 125 16.31 18.28 -0.78
N THR A 126 17.04 18.36 -1.89
CA THR A 126 16.61 19.10 -3.08
C THR A 126 15.42 18.42 -3.76
N GLN A 127 15.46 17.09 -3.91
CA GLN A 127 14.34 16.31 -4.44
C GLN A 127 13.09 16.46 -3.55
N PHE A 128 13.26 16.36 -2.23
CA PHE A 128 12.16 16.47 -1.28
C PHE A 128 11.52 17.85 -1.27
N LEU A 129 12.32 18.93 -1.34
CA LEU A 129 11.80 20.30 -1.45
C LEU A 129 10.94 20.50 -2.71
N ARG A 130 11.32 19.89 -3.83
CA ARG A 130 10.52 19.95 -5.07
C ARG A 130 9.19 19.21 -4.92
N ILE A 131 9.20 18.02 -4.34
CA ILE A 131 7.98 17.26 -4.03
C ILE A 131 7.08 18.08 -3.11
N GLN A 132 7.62 18.65 -2.03
CA GLN A 132 6.87 19.48 -1.09
C GLN A 132 6.29 20.74 -1.76
N SER A 133 7.01 21.35 -2.70
CA SER A 133 6.51 22.48 -3.49
C SER A 133 5.27 22.09 -4.30
N ALA A 134 5.30 20.94 -4.98
CA ALA A 134 4.15 20.45 -5.75
C ALA A 134 2.96 20.08 -4.84
N CYS A 135 3.20 19.48 -3.67
CA CYS A 135 2.16 19.27 -2.66
C CYS A 135 1.48 20.58 -2.23
N ARG A 136 2.26 21.63 -1.98
CA ARG A 136 1.73 22.96 -1.64
C ARG A 136 0.87 23.55 -2.75
N THR A 137 1.25 23.35 -4.02
CA THR A 137 0.44 23.76 -5.17
C THR A 137 -0.94 23.08 -5.14
N ILE A 138 -0.99 21.75 -4.90
CA ILE A 138 -2.27 21.02 -4.80
C ILE A 138 -3.16 21.62 -3.71
N GLU A 139 -2.60 21.88 -2.53
CA GLU A 139 -3.35 22.44 -1.40
C GLU A 139 -3.89 23.84 -1.68
N GLN A 140 -3.11 24.68 -2.36
CA GLN A 140 -3.54 26.01 -2.79
C GLN A 140 -4.69 25.90 -3.79
N GLU A 141 -4.54 25.04 -4.80
CA GLU A 141 -5.54 24.91 -5.87
C GLU A 141 -6.84 24.24 -5.41
N ARG A 142 -6.80 23.36 -4.42
CA ARG A 142 -7.99 22.75 -3.81
C ARG A 142 -8.95 23.77 -3.21
N THR A 143 -8.42 24.90 -2.74
CA THR A 143 -9.22 26.00 -2.15
C THR A 143 -9.40 27.19 -3.10
N SER A 144 -8.75 27.13 -4.27
CA SER A 144 -8.78 28.16 -5.30
C SER A 144 -10.03 28.01 -6.16
N ASN A 145 -10.64 29.14 -6.55
CA ASN A 145 -11.69 29.20 -7.57
C ASN A 145 -11.16 29.78 -8.89
N LYS A 146 -9.84 29.83 -9.07
CA LYS A 146 -9.24 30.36 -10.29
C LYS A 146 -9.44 29.38 -11.45
N LEU A 147 -9.48 29.93 -12.66
CA LEU A 147 -9.51 29.13 -13.88
C LEU A 147 -8.32 28.15 -13.89
N GLY A 148 -8.61 26.87 -14.11
CA GLY A 148 -7.59 25.84 -14.24
C GLY A 148 -7.10 25.24 -12.92
N ASN A 149 -7.70 25.57 -11.77
CA ASN A 149 -7.34 25.02 -10.45
C ASN A 149 -7.27 23.47 -10.46
N GLN A 150 -8.28 22.79 -10.99
CA GLN A 150 -8.33 21.33 -11.08
C GLN A 150 -7.24 20.77 -11.99
N VAL A 151 -6.97 21.43 -13.12
CA VAL A 151 -5.92 21.04 -14.07
C VAL A 151 -4.53 21.22 -13.44
N MET A 152 -4.32 22.30 -12.69
CA MET A 152 -3.07 22.57 -12.00
C MET A 152 -2.83 21.57 -10.86
N ALA A 153 -3.85 21.24 -10.08
CA ALA A 153 -3.77 20.19 -9.06
C ALA A 153 -3.44 18.82 -9.68
N TYR A 154 -4.14 18.43 -10.75
CA TYR A 154 -3.87 17.19 -11.48
C TYR A 154 -2.43 17.16 -12.05
N SER A 155 -1.99 18.26 -12.65
CA SER A 155 -0.62 18.40 -13.19
C SER A 155 0.44 18.32 -12.09
N SER A 156 0.14 18.84 -10.90
CA SER A 156 1.02 18.74 -9.73
C SER A 156 1.13 17.30 -9.21
N VAL A 157 0.07 16.50 -9.27
CA VAL A 157 0.13 15.05 -8.97
C VAL A 157 1.02 14.32 -9.98
N MET A 158 0.90 14.66 -11.26
CA MET A 158 1.79 14.13 -12.31
C MET A 158 3.25 14.52 -12.06
N GLU A 159 3.50 15.78 -11.70
CA GLU A 159 4.84 16.27 -11.35
C GLU A 159 5.40 15.50 -10.15
N ILE A 160 4.62 15.34 -9.08
CA ILE A 160 5.00 14.55 -7.89
C ILE A 160 5.41 13.14 -8.32
N LEU A 161 4.59 12.45 -9.11
CA LEU A 161 4.89 11.09 -9.56
C LEU A 161 6.19 10.99 -10.36
N VAL A 162 6.45 11.94 -11.26
CA VAL A 162 7.70 11.98 -12.02
C VAL A 162 8.90 12.25 -11.11
N LEU A 163 8.77 13.21 -10.16
CA LEU A 163 9.83 13.52 -9.21
C LEU A 163 10.15 12.34 -8.31
N LEU A 164 9.13 11.66 -7.80
CA LEU A 164 9.26 10.48 -6.95
C LEU A 164 9.89 9.32 -7.70
N SER A 165 9.42 9.04 -8.93
CA SER A 165 9.97 7.94 -9.74
C SER A 165 11.45 8.15 -10.04
N ARG A 166 11.85 9.38 -10.37
CA ARG A 166 13.27 9.72 -10.58
C ARG A 166 14.09 9.58 -9.29
N ALA A 167 13.58 10.14 -8.18
CA ALA A 167 14.24 10.04 -6.89
C ALA A 167 14.41 8.59 -6.45
N TYR A 168 13.40 7.74 -6.68
CA TYR A 168 13.44 6.30 -6.39
C TYR A 168 14.59 5.60 -7.13
N TYR A 169 14.75 5.83 -8.43
CA TYR A 169 15.80 5.18 -9.23
C TYR A 169 17.20 5.82 -9.09
N GLU A 170 17.30 7.05 -8.60
CA GLU A 170 18.58 7.72 -8.33
C GLU A 170 19.22 7.28 -7.01
N ILE A 171 18.49 6.60 -6.13
CA ILE A 171 19.02 6.17 -4.81
C ILE A 171 19.91 4.94 -4.95
N SER A 172 21.12 5.04 -4.39
CA SER A 172 22.06 3.93 -4.21
C SER A 172 21.82 3.24 -2.86
N ASP A 173 21.00 2.18 -2.79
CA ASP A 173 20.80 1.17 -1.71
C ASP A 173 20.81 1.62 -0.22
N SER A 174 20.88 2.91 0.10
CA SER A 174 21.23 3.42 1.42
C SER A 174 20.09 3.34 2.43
N ALA A 175 18.88 3.00 1.99
CA ALA A 175 17.70 2.89 2.84
C ALA A 175 17.69 1.61 3.70
N GLN A 176 18.49 0.58 3.37
CA GLN A 176 18.45 -0.73 4.06
C GLN A 176 18.69 -0.71 5.58
N HIS A 177 19.16 0.40 6.17
CA HIS A 177 19.50 0.47 7.60
C HIS A 177 18.31 0.76 8.54
N ASP A 178 17.14 1.16 8.03
CA ASP A 178 15.97 1.56 8.83
C ASP A 178 14.82 0.54 8.84
N VAL A 179 15.10 -0.71 8.44
CA VAL A 179 14.10 -1.78 8.36
C VAL A 179 14.40 -2.86 9.38
N THR A 180 13.42 -3.15 10.23
CA THR A 180 13.43 -4.33 11.07
C THR A 180 12.77 -5.47 10.29
N GLU A 181 13.55 -6.49 9.97
CA GLU A 181 13.08 -7.64 9.19
C GLU A 181 13.71 -8.95 9.66
N ASN A 182 13.12 -10.05 9.19
CA ASN A 182 13.69 -11.37 9.31
C ASN A 182 13.70 -12.01 7.92
N GLU A 183 14.89 -12.25 7.39
CA GLU A 183 15.07 -12.74 6.03
C GLU A 183 14.30 -14.04 5.78
N GLN A 184 14.27 -14.97 6.74
CA GLN A 184 13.52 -16.23 6.59
C GLN A 184 12.01 -15.97 6.51
N ILE A 185 11.47 -15.04 7.31
CA ILE A 185 10.06 -14.66 7.23
C ILE A 185 9.75 -13.90 5.94
N ASN A 186 10.65 -13.03 5.47
CA ASN A 186 10.50 -12.34 4.18
C ASN A 186 10.45 -13.35 3.02
N GLN A 187 11.28 -14.39 3.07
CA GLN A 187 11.25 -15.48 2.08
C GLN A 187 9.91 -16.24 2.13
N VAL A 188 9.36 -16.51 3.33
CA VAL A 188 8.03 -17.12 3.47
C VAL A 188 6.95 -16.21 2.88
N VAL A 189 6.97 -14.91 3.16
CA VAL A 189 6.00 -13.94 2.60
C VAL A 189 6.12 -13.89 1.08
N THR A 190 7.34 -13.80 0.54
CA THR A 190 7.60 -13.80 -0.91
C THR A 190 7.07 -15.07 -1.57
N TYR A 191 7.24 -16.22 -0.92
CA TYR A 191 6.73 -17.49 -1.41
C TYR A 191 5.21 -17.53 -1.39
N ILE A 192 4.56 -17.09 -0.30
CA ILE A 192 3.09 -16.97 -0.25
C ILE A 192 2.58 -16.05 -1.35
N ASN A 193 3.25 -14.92 -1.59
CA ASN A 193 2.87 -13.95 -2.62
C ASN A 193 2.99 -14.51 -4.04
N SER A 194 3.88 -15.48 -4.25
CA SER A 194 4.10 -16.11 -5.57
C SER A 194 3.32 -17.43 -5.76
N HIS A 195 2.80 -18.03 -4.68
CA HIS A 195 2.14 -19.34 -4.66
C HIS A 195 0.80 -19.30 -3.90
N TYR A 196 0.16 -18.13 -3.84
CA TYR A 196 -1.07 -17.92 -3.04
C TYR A 196 -2.20 -18.84 -3.48
N ASP A 197 -2.20 -19.31 -4.73
CA ASP A 197 -3.18 -20.18 -5.35
C ASP A 197 -3.01 -21.67 -4.97
N GLN A 198 -1.89 -22.04 -4.35
CA GLN A 198 -1.58 -23.42 -3.96
C GLN A 198 -2.07 -23.78 -2.56
N ASP A 199 -2.04 -25.07 -2.18
CA ASP A 199 -2.36 -25.51 -0.82
C ASP A 199 -1.27 -25.11 0.19
N LEU A 200 -1.35 -23.87 0.65
CA LEU A 200 -0.45 -23.31 1.65
C LEU A 200 -0.99 -23.56 3.06
N ASN A 201 -0.22 -24.28 3.86
CA ASN A 201 -0.48 -24.46 5.28
C ASN A 201 0.83 -24.44 6.09
N LEU A 202 0.70 -24.38 7.41
CA LEU A 202 1.84 -24.26 8.33
C LEU A 202 2.81 -25.44 8.19
N ASP A 203 2.31 -26.63 7.92
CA ASP A 203 3.12 -27.85 7.84
C ASP A 203 3.98 -27.82 6.58
N HIS A 204 3.35 -27.52 5.44
CA HIS A 204 4.02 -27.38 4.16
C HIS A 204 5.11 -26.30 4.19
N LEU A 205 4.79 -25.11 4.72
CA LEU A 205 5.74 -24.00 4.77
C LEU A 205 6.85 -24.24 5.79
N ALA A 206 6.57 -24.88 6.92
CA ALA A 206 7.59 -25.27 7.88
C ALA A 206 8.60 -26.25 7.28
N GLU A 207 8.13 -27.25 6.53
CA GLU A 207 8.98 -28.21 5.83
C GLU A 207 9.79 -27.54 4.70
N HIS A 208 9.14 -26.73 3.85
CA HIS A 208 9.77 -26.07 2.72
C HIS A 208 10.93 -25.14 3.14
N PHE A 209 10.75 -24.41 4.24
CA PHE A 209 11.75 -23.47 4.74
C PHE A 209 12.67 -24.05 5.84
N TYR A 210 12.59 -25.35 6.11
CA TYR A 210 13.35 -26.03 7.16
C TYR A 210 13.20 -25.39 8.56
N LEU A 211 11.99 -24.96 8.91
CA LEU A 211 11.65 -24.33 10.18
C LEU A 211 10.78 -25.26 11.03
N SER A 212 10.86 -25.12 12.36
CA SER A 212 9.84 -25.72 13.22
C SER A 212 8.52 -24.97 13.08
N LYS A 213 7.38 -25.68 13.15
CA LYS A 213 6.03 -25.07 13.09
C LYS A 213 5.85 -23.96 14.13
N TYR A 214 6.39 -24.17 15.34
CA TYR A 214 6.35 -23.18 16.42
C TYR A 214 7.13 -21.92 16.05
N HIS A 215 8.38 -22.08 15.57
CA HIS A 215 9.22 -20.94 15.18
C HIS A 215 8.57 -20.16 14.04
N LEU A 216 8.11 -20.84 12.99
CA LEU A 216 7.44 -20.21 11.85
C LEU A 216 6.19 -19.45 12.30
N SER A 217 5.28 -20.08 13.04
CA SER A 217 4.05 -19.42 13.50
C SER A 217 4.34 -18.19 14.38
N HIS A 218 5.29 -18.30 15.32
CA HIS A 218 5.64 -17.23 16.24
C HIS A 218 6.32 -16.05 15.53
N GLN A 219 7.37 -16.33 14.74
CA GLN A 219 8.13 -15.29 14.03
C GLN A 219 7.28 -14.65 12.93
N PHE A 220 6.52 -15.44 12.17
CA PHE A 220 5.65 -14.90 11.13
C PHE A 220 4.64 -13.90 11.73
N LYS A 221 3.97 -14.26 12.83
CA LYS A 221 3.05 -13.33 13.50
C LYS A 221 3.75 -12.12 14.10
N HIS A 222 4.97 -12.28 14.61
CA HIS A 222 5.75 -11.17 15.16
C HIS A 222 6.07 -10.12 14.09
N PHE A 223 6.57 -10.54 12.93
CA PHE A 223 7.00 -9.61 11.87
C PHE A 223 5.85 -9.12 10.97
N THR A 224 4.87 -9.97 10.67
CA THR A 224 3.72 -9.61 9.81
C THR A 224 2.53 -9.07 10.57
N GLY A 225 2.51 -9.19 11.90
CA GLY A 225 1.38 -8.86 12.76
C GLY A 225 0.15 -9.78 12.59
N LEU A 226 0.15 -10.70 11.62
CA LEU A 226 -0.94 -11.62 11.30
C LEU A 226 -0.52 -13.07 11.51
N SER A 227 -1.45 -13.94 11.88
CA SER A 227 -1.16 -15.37 11.77
C SER A 227 -0.98 -15.77 10.30
N LEU A 228 -0.20 -16.82 10.05
CA LEU A 228 0.06 -17.34 8.71
C LEU A 228 -1.23 -17.57 7.89
N TYR A 229 -2.24 -18.18 8.52
CA TYR A 229 -3.54 -18.40 7.90
C TYR A 229 -4.27 -17.09 7.56
N GLN A 230 -4.27 -16.11 8.48
CA GLN A 230 -4.89 -14.80 8.23
C GLN A 230 -4.21 -14.07 7.07
N PHE A 231 -2.88 -14.12 7.01
CA PHE A 231 -2.11 -13.50 5.94
C PHE A 231 -2.43 -14.14 4.58
N ILE A 232 -2.36 -15.47 4.47
CA ILE A 232 -2.70 -16.20 3.23
C ILE A 232 -4.13 -15.88 2.79
N MET A 233 -5.09 -15.90 3.71
CA MET A 233 -6.49 -15.58 3.41
C MET A 233 -6.66 -14.15 2.93
N LYS A 234 -6.06 -13.18 3.63
CA LYS A 234 -6.11 -11.78 3.22
C LYS A 234 -5.49 -11.61 1.83
N LYS A 235 -4.33 -12.23 1.56
CA LYS A 235 -3.67 -12.15 0.25
C LYS A 235 -4.54 -12.69 -0.88
N ARG A 236 -5.09 -13.90 -0.73
CA ARG A 236 -5.99 -14.51 -1.72
C ARG A 236 -7.23 -13.65 -1.99
N LEU A 237 -7.82 -13.07 -0.95
CA LEU A 237 -8.99 -12.18 -1.07
C LEU A 237 -8.63 -10.86 -1.76
N THR A 238 -7.48 -10.27 -1.45
CA THR A 238 -6.95 -9.06 -2.11
C THR A 238 -6.78 -9.29 -3.61
N ILE A 239 -6.17 -10.41 -4.00
CA ILE A 239 -5.96 -10.75 -5.41
C ILE A 239 -7.29 -11.04 -6.10
N ALA A 240 -8.19 -11.79 -5.45
CA ALA A 240 -9.53 -12.04 -5.98
C ALA A 240 -10.30 -10.74 -6.21
N ARG A 241 -10.23 -9.78 -5.28
CA ARG A 241 -10.82 -8.44 -5.44
C ARG A 241 -10.27 -7.76 -6.69
N ASN A 242 -8.94 -7.74 -6.88
CA ASN A 242 -8.33 -7.10 -8.04
C ASN A 242 -8.74 -7.79 -9.35
N MET A 243 -8.80 -9.13 -9.39
CA MET A 243 -9.32 -9.88 -10.55
C MET A 243 -10.76 -9.45 -10.91
N LEU A 244 -11.64 -9.29 -9.91
CA LEU A 244 -13.01 -8.84 -10.13
C LEU A 244 -13.08 -7.42 -10.72
N ILE A 245 -12.22 -6.51 -10.25
CA ILE A 245 -12.10 -5.15 -10.79
C ILE A 245 -11.68 -5.17 -12.26
N TYR A 246 -10.74 -6.05 -12.62
CA TYR A 246 -10.30 -6.23 -14.00
C TYR A 246 -11.22 -7.14 -14.84
N GLY A 247 -12.45 -7.39 -14.38
CA GLY A 247 -13.51 -8.00 -15.18
C GLY A 247 -13.59 -9.52 -15.13
N LYS A 248 -12.81 -10.20 -14.29
CA LYS A 248 -12.97 -11.64 -14.05
C LYS A 248 -14.28 -11.92 -13.31
N SER A 249 -14.87 -13.09 -13.57
CA SER A 249 -16.02 -13.56 -12.81
C SER A 249 -15.63 -13.96 -11.38
N ALA A 250 -16.61 -13.92 -10.46
CA ALA A 250 -16.39 -14.40 -9.09
C ALA A 250 -15.98 -15.88 -9.03
N THR A 251 -16.44 -16.69 -10.00
CA THR A 251 -16.07 -18.10 -10.11
C THR A 251 -14.60 -18.27 -10.53
N GLU A 252 -14.15 -17.52 -11.54
CA GLU A 252 -12.74 -17.50 -11.94
C GLU A 252 -11.84 -17.03 -10.79
N ALA A 253 -12.19 -15.90 -10.15
CA ALA A 253 -11.43 -15.37 -9.02
C ALA A 253 -11.37 -16.36 -7.84
N CYS A 254 -12.44 -17.12 -7.58
CA CYS A 254 -12.44 -18.19 -6.59
C CYS A 254 -11.43 -19.30 -6.95
N SER A 255 -11.48 -19.79 -8.19
CA SER A 255 -10.62 -20.89 -8.64
C SER A 255 -9.15 -20.49 -8.77
N GLU A 256 -8.86 -19.26 -9.22
CA GLU A 256 -7.49 -18.77 -9.46
C GLU A 256 -6.81 -18.28 -8.16
N CYS A 257 -7.56 -18.04 -7.07
CA CYS A 257 -7.01 -17.59 -5.79
C CYS A 257 -6.95 -18.71 -4.73
N GLY A 258 -6.91 -19.98 -5.13
CA GLY A 258 -6.68 -21.11 -4.23
C GLY A 258 -7.82 -21.43 -3.26
N PHE A 259 -9.06 -21.01 -3.56
CA PHE A 259 -10.24 -21.44 -2.81
C PHE A 259 -10.82 -22.73 -3.40
N SER A 260 -10.87 -23.79 -2.59
CA SER A 260 -11.46 -25.07 -2.99
C SER A 260 -12.98 -25.12 -2.92
N ASP A 261 -13.61 -24.19 -2.18
CA ASP A 261 -15.06 -24.13 -2.01
C ASP A 261 -15.58 -22.70 -2.23
N TYR A 262 -16.48 -22.56 -3.20
CA TYR A 262 -17.07 -21.27 -3.58
C TYR A 262 -17.89 -20.65 -2.44
N SER A 263 -18.56 -21.45 -1.63
CA SER A 263 -19.36 -20.93 -0.50
C SER A 263 -18.47 -20.31 0.58
N ASN A 264 -17.33 -20.92 0.86
CA ASN A 264 -16.31 -20.40 1.77
C ASN A 264 -15.66 -19.13 1.21
N PHE A 265 -15.36 -19.09 -0.09
CA PHE A 265 -14.88 -17.87 -0.75
C PHE A 265 -15.85 -16.70 -0.56
N LEU A 266 -17.14 -16.88 -0.88
CA LEU A 266 -18.14 -15.81 -0.73
C LEU A 266 -18.26 -15.30 0.71
N LYS A 267 -18.23 -16.21 1.69
CA LYS A 267 -18.26 -15.84 3.12
C LYS A 267 -17.00 -15.08 3.53
N ALA A 268 -15.83 -15.55 3.11
CA ALA A 268 -14.56 -14.92 3.41
C ALA A 268 -14.43 -13.53 2.77
N PHE A 269 -14.82 -13.40 1.49
CA PHE A 269 -14.84 -12.13 0.77
C PHE A 269 -15.77 -11.11 1.43
N LYS A 270 -17.01 -11.52 1.75
CA LYS A 270 -17.95 -10.63 2.45
C LYS A 270 -17.45 -10.23 3.84
N ARG A 271 -16.80 -11.12 4.55
CA ARG A 271 -16.22 -10.81 5.87
C ARG A 271 -15.08 -9.78 5.75
N GLU A 272 -14.25 -9.90 4.73
CA GLU A 272 -13.09 -9.02 4.52
C GLU A 272 -13.49 -7.65 3.97
N PHE A 273 -14.36 -7.60 2.96
CA PHE A 273 -14.71 -6.37 2.23
C PHE A 273 -16.09 -5.81 2.56
N GLY A 274 -16.83 -6.45 3.47
CA GLY A 274 -18.18 -6.04 3.91
C GLY A 274 -19.31 -6.42 2.96
N GLU A 275 -19.02 -6.69 1.69
CA GLU A 275 -20.00 -6.98 0.63
C GLU A 275 -19.63 -8.20 -0.21
N LYS A 276 -20.59 -8.75 -0.96
CA LYS A 276 -20.33 -9.91 -1.82
C LYS A 276 -19.61 -9.50 -3.12
N PRO A 277 -18.87 -10.41 -3.78
CA PRO A 277 -18.26 -10.14 -5.09
C PRO A 277 -19.20 -9.51 -6.12
N SER A 278 -20.44 -9.99 -6.21
CA SER A 278 -21.46 -9.49 -7.15
C SER A 278 -21.96 -8.06 -6.85
N GLU A 279 -21.81 -7.61 -5.61
CA GLU A 279 -22.17 -6.27 -5.15
C GLU A 279 -20.97 -5.33 -5.35
N PHE A 280 -19.76 -5.83 -5.11
CA PHE A 280 -18.50 -5.10 -5.23
C PHE A 280 -18.25 -4.53 -6.65
N ILE A 281 -18.49 -5.32 -7.71
CA ILE A 281 -18.23 -4.92 -9.12
C ILE A 281 -19.23 -3.85 -9.63
N LYS A 282 -20.37 -3.65 -8.94
CA LYS A 282 -21.42 -2.72 -9.40
C LYS A 282 -21.16 -1.26 -9.02
N LYS A 283 -20.08 -0.97 -8.29
CA LYS A 283 -19.64 0.37 -7.91
C LYS A 283 -18.59 0.86 -8.90
#